data_AF-A0A0Q8N543-F1
#
_entry.id   AF-A0A0Q8N543-F1
#
_cell.length_a   1.000
_cell.length_b   1.000
_cell.length_c   1.000
_cell.angle_alpha   90.00
_cell.angle_beta   90.00
_cell.angle_gamma   90.00
#
_symmetry.space_group_name_H-M   'P 1'
#
loop_
_entity.id
_entity.type
_entity.pdbx_description
1 polymer ?
#
loop_
_entity_poly.entity_id
_entity_poly.type
_entity_poly.pdbx_seq_one_letter_code
_entity_poly.pdbx_strand_id
1 'polypeptide(L)'
;MSMIEATALGLSFGLARRLAASVLEHARATQLPPMTVAVLDAGGHPITLDREDGASILRPRMAIGKAYAALALGTSSRVVAEMALERPVFVSALAAMTENFTPSAGGGAGVVG
;
A
#
# COMPACT_ATOMS: atom_id res chain seq x y z
N MET A 1 -15.39 -25.50 15.82
CA MET A 1 -14.82 -24.88 14.60
C MET A 1 -13.93 -23.73 15.04
N SER A 2 -12.66 -24.00 15.32
CA SER A 2 -11.76 -23.08 16.03
C SER A 2 -11.16 -22.04 15.09
N MET A 3 -11.05 -20.81 15.58
CA MET A 3 -10.46 -19.59 15.01
C MET A 3 -9.11 -19.73 14.26
N ILE A 4 -8.49 -20.91 14.26
CA ILE A 4 -7.16 -21.19 13.70
C ILE A 4 -7.22 -21.48 12.19
N GLU A 5 -8.33 -22.00 11.64
CA GLU A 5 -8.42 -22.26 10.19
C GLU A 5 -8.73 -21.01 9.35
N ALA A 6 -9.29 -19.95 9.95
CA ALA A 6 -9.51 -18.69 9.24
C ALA A 6 -8.20 -17.98 8.83
N THR A 7 -7.06 -18.39 9.40
CA THR A 7 -5.73 -17.83 9.08
C THR A 7 -5.18 -18.34 7.74
N ALA A 8 -5.77 -19.37 7.13
CA ALA A 8 -5.34 -19.86 5.81
C ALA A 8 -5.71 -18.94 4.63
N LEU A 9 -6.55 -17.92 4.87
CA LEU A 9 -7.03 -16.95 3.87
C LEU A 9 -6.65 -15.49 4.19
N GLY A 10 -5.90 -15.24 5.27
CA GLY A 10 -5.62 -13.89 5.77
C GLY A 10 -4.13 -13.60 5.99
N LEU A 11 -3.70 -12.40 5.61
CA LEU A 11 -2.33 -11.92 5.81
C LEU A 11 -2.07 -11.73 7.31
N SER A 12 -1.30 -12.63 7.95
CA SER A 12 -1.05 -12.54 9.39
C SER A 12 -0.25 -11.29 9.77
N PHE A 13 -0.46 -10.75 10.97
CA PHE A 13 0.34 -9.62 11.49
C PHE A 13 1.85 -9.87 11.45
N GLY A 14 2.29 -11.08 11.83
CA GLY A 14 3.70 -11.46 11.80
C GLY A 14 4.27 -11.47 10.38
N LEU A 15 3.48 -11.89 9.38
CA LEU A 15 3.87 -11.84 7.98
C LEU A 15 3.92 -10.39 7.46
N ALA A 16 2.90 -9.59 7.76
CA ALA A 16 2.84 -8.17 7.39
C ALA A 16 4.09 -7.40 7.85
N ARG A 17 4.50 -7.59 9.10
CA ARG A 17 5.72 -6.96 9.63
C ARG A 17 7.00 -7.42 8.93
N ARG A 18 7.12 -8.71 8.60
CA ARG A 18 8.28 -9.23 7.86
C ARG A 18 8.35 -8.66 6.43
N LEU A 19 7.20 -8.52 5.77
CA LEU A 19 7.10 -7.91 4.45
C LEU A 19 7.53 -6.44 4.51
N ALA A 20 7.01 -5.67 5.47
CA ALA A 20 7.39 -4.27 5.64
C ALA A 20 8.89 -4.10 5.92
N ALA A 21 9.45 -4.91 6.83
CA ALA A 21 10.87 -4.93 7.12
C ALA A 21 11.72 -5.25 5.89
N SER A 22 11.36 -6.29 5.12
CA SER A 22 12.09 -6.69 3.92
C SER A 22 12.10 -5.61 2.84
N VAL A 23 10.97 -4.89 2.67
CA VAL A 23 10.89 -3.75 1.75
C VAL A 23 11.83 -2.61 2.18
N LEU A 24 11.86 -2.29 3.47
CA LEU A 24 12.74 -1.25 4.01
C LEU A 24 14.22 -1.65 3.92
N GLU A 25 14.55 -2.91 4.23
CA GLU A 25 15.90 -3.46 4.05
C GLU A 25 16.35 -3.34 2.58
N HIS A 26 15.49 -3.69 1.64
CA HIS A 26 15.77 -3.53 0.22
C HIS A 26 15.93 -2.05 -0.17
N ALA A 27 15.09 -1.16 0.35
CA ALA A 27 15.18 0.28 0.10
C ALA A 27 16.50 0.87 0.62
N ARG A 28 17.00 0.40 1.78
CA ARG A 28 18.33 0.77 2.30
C ARG A 28 19.45 0.20 1.44
N ALA A 29 19.37 -1.07 1.07
CA ALA A 29 20.36 -1.73 0.21
C ALA A 29 20.49 -1.08 -1.18
N THR A 30 19.39 -0.51 -1.69
CA THR A 30 19.33 0.20 -2.98
C THR A 30 19.42 1.72 -2.85
N GLN A 31 19.74 2.23 -1.65
CA GLN A 31 19.96 3.65 -1.37
C GLN A 31 18.79 4.56 -1.79
N LEU A 32 17.56 4.07 -1.68
CA LEU A 32 16.37 4.89 -1.96
C LEU A 32 16.21 5.99 -0.91
N PRO A 33 15.54 7.11 -1.23
CA PRO A 33 15.15 8.10 -0.23
C PRO A 33 14.29 7.51 0.89
N PRO A 34 14.28 8.08 2.11
CA PRO A 34 13.44 7.61 3.20
C PRO A 34 11.96 7.47 2.82
N MET A 35 11.38 6.31 3.13
CA MET A 35 10.06 5.89 2.65
C MET A 35 9.08 5.47 3.76
N THR A 36 7.84 5.21 3.36
CA THR A 36 6.81 4.62 4.23
C THR A 36 6.23 3.38 3.58
N VAL A 37 6.17 2.26 4.29
CA VAL A 37 5.57 1.01 3.81
C VAL A 37 4.23 0.81 4.50
N ALA A 38 3.19 0.52 3.73
CA ALA A 38 1.87 0.18 4.26
C ALA A 38 1.49 -1.23 3.79
N VAL A 39 1.01 -2.05 4.73
CA VAL A 39 0.41 -3.36 4.45
C VAL A 39 -1.02 -3.31 4.97
N LEU A 40 -1.99 -3.59 4.10
CA LEU A 40 -3.41 -3.56 4.42
C LEU A 40 -3.98 -4.99 4.46
N ASP A 41 -5.07 -5.18 5.19
CA ASP A 41 -5.90 -6.37 5.07
C ASP A 41 -6.86 -6.29 3.88
N ALA A 42 -7.61 -7.36 3.61
CA ALA A 42 -8.59 -7.41 2.52
C ALA A 42 -9.74 -6.40 2.67
N GLY A 43 -9.96 -5.85 3.86
CA GLY A 43 -10.91 -4.76 4.11
C GLY A 43 -10.33 -3.37 3.83
N GLY A 44 -9.05 -3.26 3.46
CA GLY A 44 -8.36 -2.00 3.24
C GLY A 44 -7.87 -1.33 4.51
N HIS A 45 -7.80 -2.04 5.65
CA HIS A 45 -7.32 -1.50 6.91
C HIS A 45 -5.83 -1.80 7.12
N PRO A 46 -5.02 -0.85 7.60
CA PRO A 46 -3.61 -1.09 7.87
C PRO A 46 -3.39 -2.18 8.92
N ILE A 47 -2.62 -3.21 8.55
CA ILE A 47 -2.03 -4.17 9.49
C ILE A 47 -0.72 -3.61 10.05
N THR A 48 0.11 -2.99 9.20
CA THR A 48 1.32 -2.27 9.62
C THR A 48 1.58 -1.06 8.72
N LEU A 49 2.19 -0.03 9.31
CA LEU A 49 2.56 1.22 8.66
C LEU A 49 3.91 1.68 9.20
N ASP A 50 4.96 1.47 8.41
CA ASP A 50 6.33 1.63 8.86
C ASP A 50 6.94 2.83 8.12
N ARG A 51 7.18 3.92 8.85
CA ARG A 51 7.72 5.18 8.30
C ARG A 51 9.16 5.36 8.75
N GLU A 52 10.07 5.48 7.81
CA GLU A 52 11.46 5.82 8.09
C GLU A 52 11.61 7.26 8.61
N ASP A 53 12.63 7.48 9.44
CA ASP A 53 13.04 8.82 9.83
C ASP A 53 13.46 9.64 8.58
N GLY A 54 13.11 10.92 8.57
CA GLY A 54 13.31 11.78 7.40
C GLY A 54 12.31 11.57 6.25
N ALA A 55 11.37 10.63 6.36
CA ALA A 55 10.26 10.54 5.41
C ALA A 55 9.31 11.74 5.55
N SER A 56 8.87 12.31 4.41
CA SER A 56 7.91 13.42 4.38
C SER A 56 6.59 13.07 5.06
N ILE A 57 5.94 14.09 5.66
CA ILE A 57 4.65 14.00 6.37
C ILE A 57 3.51 13.42 5.52
N LEU A 58 3.60 13.48 4.18
CA LEU A 58 2.59 12.94 3.28
C LEU A 58 2.77 11.46 2.95
N ARG A 59 3.97 10.89 3.14
CA ARG A 59 4.30 9.51 2.75
C ARG A 59 3.41 8.45 3.41
N PRO A 60 2.98 8.58 4.68
CA PRO A 60 2.02 7.65 5.29
C PRO A 60 0.69 7.58 4.54
N ARG A 61 0.08 8.74 4.25
CA ARG A 61 -1.19 8.79 3.51
C ARG A 61 -1.03 8.25 2.09
N MET A 62 0.07 8.58 1.42
CA MET A 62 0.36 8.04 0.08
C MET A 62 0.54 6.52 0.07
N ALA A 63 1.21 5.95 1.07
CA ALA A 63 1.43 4.51 1.17
C ALA A 63 0.12 3.75 1.36
N ILE A 64 -0.71 4.19 2.32
CA ILE A 64 -2.08 3.67 2.52
C ILE A 64 -2.87 3.82 1.22
N GLY A 65 -2.83 5.01 0.63
CA GLY A 65 -3.58 5.35 -0.57
C GLY A 65 -3.31 4.43 -1.76
N LYS A 66 -2.03 4.08 -1.96
CA LYS A 66 -1.60 3.19 -3.05
C LYS A 66 -1.95 1.74 -2.79
N ALA A 67 -1.79 1.27 -1.55
CA ALA A 67 -2.15 -0.09 -1.17
C ALA A 67 -3.68 -0.29 -1.28
N TYR A 68 -4.46 0.70 -0.83
CA TYR A 68 -5.91 0.66 -0.94
C TYR A 68 -6.35 0.69 -2.40
N ALA A 69 -5.74 1.54 -3.24
CA ALA A 69 -6.06 1.59 -4.66
C ALA A 69 -5.78 0.25 -5.38
N ALA A 70 -4.69 -0.42 -5.02
CA ALA A 70 -4.36 -1.75 -5.53
C ALA A 70 -5.42 -2.79 -5.13
N LEU A 71 -5.83 -2.80 -3.86
CA LEU A 71 -6.87 -3.69 -3.35
C LEU A 71 -8.24 -3.41 -3.98
N ALA A 72 -8.64 -2.13 -4.05
CA ALA A 72 -9.94 -1.70 -4.56
C ALA A 72 -10.14 -2.05 -6.04
N LEU A 73 -9.06 -2.07 -6.82
CA LEU A 73 -9.10 -2.39 -8.25
C LEU A 73 -8.60 -3.80 -8.58
N GLY A 74 -8.19 -4.58 -7.58
CA GLY A 74 -7.66 -5.94 -7.78
C GLY A 74 -6.43 -5.99 -8.69
N THR A 75 -5.61 -4.94 -8.71
CA THR A 75 -4.44 -4.82 -9.60
C THR A 75 -3.29 -4.08 -8.91
N SER A 76 -2.12 -4.01 -9.52
CA SER A 76 -0.98 -3.29 -8.92
C SER A 76 -1.18 -1.78 -8.95
N SER A 77 -0.65 -1.06 -7.95
CA SER A 77 -0.68 0.41 -7.91
C SER A 77 -0.02 1.09 -9.12
N ARG A 78 0.91 0.39 -9.80
CA ARG A 78 1.49 0.85 -11.07
C ARG A 78 0.45 0.86 -12.19
N VAL A 79 -0.31 -0.23 -12.34
CA VAL A 79 -1.42 -0.30 -13.31
C VAL A 79 -2.49 0.75 -12.99
N VAL A 80 -2.79 0.98 -11.70
CA VAL A 80 -3.73 2.06 -11.32
C VAL A 80 -3.24 3.44 -11.78
N ALA A 81 -1.94 3.70 -11.69
CA ALA A 81 -1.37 4.96 -12.15
C ALA A 81 -1.43 5.11 -13.68
N GLU A 82 -1.21 4.02 -14.42
CA GLU A 82 -1.39 3.99 -15.88
C GLU A 82 -2.85 4.26 -16.24
N MET A 83 -3.81 3.62 -15.55
CA MET A 83 -5.24 3.90 -15.71
C MET A 83 -5.58 5.37 -15.42
N ALA A 84 -4.87 6.03 -14.50
CA ALA A 84 -5.08 7.43 -14.19
C ALA A 84 -4.69 8.36 -15.35
N LEU A 85 -3.72 7.96 -16.16
CA LEU A 85 -3.31 8.66 -17.38
C LEU A 85 -4.27 8.38 -18.54
N GLU A 86 -4.68 7.12 -18.71
CA GLU A 86 -5.54 6.72 -19.84
C GLU A 86 -7.01 7.08 -19.63
N ARG A 87 -7.51 6.99 -18.39
CA ARG A 87 -8.93 7.13 -18.04
C ARG A 87 -9.11 8.09 -16.85
N PRO A 88 -8.68 9.36 -16.96
CA PRO A 88 -8.61 10.29 -15.83
C PRO A 88 -9.95 10.54 -15.14
N VAL A 89 -11.05 10.61 -15.91
CA VAL A 89 -12.41 10.81 -15.34
C VAL A 89 -12.84 9.61 -14.50
N PHE A 90 -12.57 8.39 -14.95
CA PHE A 90 -12.91 7.17 -14.22
C PHE A 90 -12.15 7.10 -12.89
N VAL A 91 -10.84 7.35 -12.93
CA VAL A 91 -10.00 7.33 -11.73
C VAL A 91 -10.36 8.46 -10.76
N SER A 92 -10.74 9.64 -11.28
CA SER A 92 -11.21 10.75 -10.45
C SER A 92 -12.54 10.43 -9.77
N ALA A 93 -13.45 9.74 -10.47
CA ALA A 93 -14.71 9.27 -9.88
C ALA A 93 -14.45 8.26 -8.75
N LEU A 94 -13.52 7.31 -8.92
CA LEU A 94 -13.13 6.38 -7.87
C LEU A 94 -12.50 7.10 -6.66
N ALA A 95 -11.61 8.07 -6.91
CA ALA A 95 -11.00 8.88 -5.87
C ALA A 95 -12.02 9.71 -5.08
N ALA A 96 -13.16 10.06 -5.68
CA ALA A 96 -14.24 10.77 -4.98
C ALA A 96 -15.08 9.87 -4.06
N MET A 97 -15.00 8.53 -4.21
CA MET A 97 -15.77 7.58 -3.39
C MET A 97 -15.13 7.29 -2.03
N THR A 98 -13.85 7.64 -1.85
CA THR A 98 -13.10 7.34 -0.63
C THR A 98 -11.91 8.29 -0.45
N GLU A 99 -11.59 8.62 0.80
CA GLU A 99 -10.40 9.39 1.16
C GLU A 99 -9.09 8.58 1.08
N ASN A 100 -9.19 7.26 0.94
CA ASN A 100 -8.07 6.34 0.99
C ASN A 100 -7.54 5.95 -0.39
N PHE A 101 -7.92 6.61 -1.48
CA PHE A 101 -7.47 6.23 -2.82
C PHE A 101 -6.41 7.18 -3.36
N THR A 102 -5.25 6.67 -3.75
CA THR A 102 -4.18 7.48 -4.37
C THR A 102 -3.71 6.84 -5.68
N PRO A 103 -4.07 7.42 -6.85
CA PRO A 103 -3.68 6.90 -8.16
C PRO A 103 -2.31 7.42 -8.57
N SER A 104 -1.25 6.93 -7.94
CA SER A 104 0.12 7.29 -8.34
C SER A 104 1.06 6.08 -8.33
N ALA A 105 1.93 6.00 -9.35
CA ALA A 105 3.00 5.02 -9.42
C ALA A 105 4.24 5.60 -8.76
N GLY A 106 4.89 4.82 -7.90
CA GLY A 106 6.20 5.20 -7.37
C GLY A 106 6.19 6.48 -6.51
N GLY A 107 7.29 6.72 -5.81
CA GLY A 107 7.42 7.80 -4.82
C GLY A 107 7.42 7.24 -3.40
N GLY A 108 8.58 6.72 -2.99
CA GLY A 108 8.95 6.44 -1.60
C GLY A 108 7.90 5.73 -0.75
N ALA A 109 7.10 4.84 -1.33
CA ALA A 109 6.09 4.08 -0.61
C ALA A 109 6.03 2.65 -1.11
N GLY A 110 6.35 1.69 -0.24
CA GLY A 110 6.24 0.26 -0.51
C GLY A 110 4.80 -0.20 -0.36
N VAL A 111 4.30 -0.96 -1.33
CA VAL A 111 2.95 -1.52 -1.32
C VAL A 111 3.06 -3.03 -1.29
N VAL A 112 2.48 -3.66 -0.26
CA VAL A 112 2.24 -5.10 -0.24
C VAL A 112 0.75 -5.29 0.09
N GLY A 113 0.00 -5.74 -0.90
CA GLY A 113 -1.42 -6.09 -0.80
C GLY A 113 -1.61 -7.54 -1.20
#